data_AF-A0A524LI28-F1
#
_entry.id   AF-A0A524LI28-F1
#
_cell.length_a   1.000
_cell.length_b   1.000
_cell.length_c   1.000
_cell.angle_alpha   90.00
_cell.angle_beta   90.00
_cell.angle_gamma   90.00
#
_symmetry.space_group_name_H-M   'P 1'
#
loop_
_entity.id
_entity.type
_entity.pdbx_description
1 polymer ?
#
loop_
_entity_poly.entity_id
_entity_poly.type
_entity_poly.pdbx_seq_one_letter_code
_entity_poly.pdbx_strand_id
1 'polypeptide(L)'
;MSKIIMLDIDGPMIPIRAYWLPNQTKPLVTMFDPVAVSLLNKLIEESGAYIVISSTWRNQGYDEIVATLTKNGIDPLYLHEDWATPQKLTSRRIHEIKWWLEDHPEVTHYVAIDDESLNIDFVPNAVQCNSYEGFSLRNYFEARQFLDAYSEDQWKDKAEHKTLIDFLRRQSVWQLKRDGEKDYWKVRDACNTLFEDDD
;
A
#
# COMPACT_ATOMS: atom_id res chain seq x y z
N MET A 1 14.80 15.42 -2.06
CA MET A 1 14.50 14.32 -1.12
C MET A 1 13.20 13.71 -1.57
N SER A 2 13.19 12.44 -1.93
CA SER A 2 12.01 11.73 -2.44
C SER A 2 11.53 10.69 -1.43
N LYS A 3 10.23 10.36 -1.46
CA LYS A 3 9.60 9.27 -0.71
C LYS A 3 8.93 8.33 -1.70
N ILE A 4 9.10 7.01 -1.52
CA ILE A 4 8.70 6.03 -2.55
C ILE A 4 7.78 4.94 -1.99
N ILE A 5 6.70 4.65 -2.72
CA ILE A 5 5.88 3.46 -2.55
C ILE A 5 6.26 2.47 -3.64
N MET A 6 6.96 1.40 -3.28
CA MET A 6 7.21 0.25 -4.15
C MET A 6 5.95 -0.62 -4.15
N LEU A 7 5.18 -0.58 -5.23
CA LEU A 7 3.83 -1.15 -5.29
C LEU A 7 3.79 -2.41 -6.14
N ASP A 8 3.41 -3.54 -5.52
CA ASP A 8 2.86 -4.67 -6.26
C ASP A 8 1.36 -4.47 -6.55
N ILE A 9 0.86 -5.12 -7.60
CA ILE A 9 -0.53 -5.01 -8.06
C ILE A 9 -1.36 -6.23 -7.66
N ASP A 10 -0.85 -7.45 -7.89
CA ASP A 10 -1.59 -8.69 -7.63
C ASP A 10 -1.57 -8.97 -6.14
N GLY A 11 -2.73 -9.04 -5.49
CA GLY A 11 -2.78 -9.11 -4.03
C GLY A 11 -3.08 -7.75 -3.41
N PRO A 12 -2.15 -6.76 -3.34
CA PRO A 12 -2.43 -5.46 -2.73
C PRO A 12 -3.59 -4.70 -3.39
N MET A 13 -3.54 -4.53 -4.71
CA MET A 13 -4.55 -3.78 -5.46
C MET A 13 -5.62 -4.69 -6.05
N ILE A 14 -5.26 -5.94 -6.36
CA ILE A 14 -6.15 -6.98 -6.86
C ILE A 14 -6.16 -8.19 -5.91
N PRO A 15 -6.76 -8.08 -4.71
CA PRO A 15 -6.98 -9.23 -3.87
C PRO A 15 -8.03 -10.19 -4.45
N ILE A 16 -8.15 -11.39 -3.90
CA ILE A 16 -9.14 -12.41 -4.31
C ILE A 16 -10.56 -11.85 -4.32
N ARG A 17 -10.92 -10.95 -3.40
CA ARG A 17 -12.24 -10.30 -3.40
C ARG A 17 -12.46 -9.38 -4.61
N ALA A 18 -11.41 -8.79 -5.19
CA ALA A 18 -11.49 -7.92 -6.36
C ALA A 18 -11.91 -8.67 -7.65
N TYR A 19 -11.79 -10.00 -7.66
CA TYR A 19 -12.28 -10.83 -8.76
C TYR A 19 -13.81 -10.82 -8.89
N TRP A 20 -14.52 -10.38 -7.86
CA TRP A 20 -15.99 -10.31 -7.79
C TRP A 20 -16.54 -8.90 -8.05
N LEU A 21 -15.67 -7.92 -8.32
CA LEU A 21 -16.10 -6.56 -8.62
C LEU A 21 -16.90 -6.50 -9.94
N PRO A 22 -17.88 -5.60 -10.04
CA PRO A 22 -18.56 -5.36 -11.31
C PRO A 22 -17.55 -4.92 -12.38
N ASN A 23 -17.84 -5.24 -13.64
CA ASN A 23 -16.99 -4.92 -14.79
C ASN A 23 -15.59 -5.57 -14.78
N GLN A 24 -15.34 -6.55 -13.90
CA GLN A 24 -14.15 -7.39 -13.98
C GLN A 24 -14.26 -8.35 -15.16
N THR A 25 -13.42 -8.19 -16.18
CA THR A 25 -13.43 -9.04 -17.38
C THR A 25 -12.40 -10.15 -17.27
N LYS A 26 -12.82 -11.42 -17.42
CA LYS A 26 -11.85 -12.50 -17.61
C LYS A 26 -11.41 -12.56 -19.09
N PRO A 27 -10.12 -12.85 -19.39
CA PRO A 27 -9.07 -13.31 -18.47
C PRO A 27 -8.29 -12.18 -17.77
N LEU A 28 -8.44 -10.92 -18.19
CA LEU A 28 -7.66 -9.78 -17.69
C LEU A 28 -8.37 -9.05 -16.55
N VAL A 29 -8.06 -9.48 -15.33
CA VAL A 29 -8.52 -8.87 -14.08
C VAL A 29 -7.77 -7.56 -13.91
N THR A 30 -8.42 -6.43 -14.17
CA THR A 30 -7.81 -5.08 -14.20
C THR A 30 -8.55 -4.07 -13.33
N MET A 31 -9.68 -4.44 -12.75
CA MET A 31 -10.37 -3.62 -11.75
C MET A 31 -9.71 -3.83 -10.39
N PHE A 32 -9.23 -2.73 -9.81
CA PHE A 32 -8.63 -2.70 -8.48
C PHE A 32 -9.71 -2.66 -7.40
N ASP A 33 -9.36 -3.14 -6.21
CA ASP A 33 -10.19 -3.02 -5.03
C ASP A 33 -10.36 -1.54 -4.64
N PRO A 34 -11.60 -1.01 -4.62
CA PRO A 34 -11.81 0.42 -4.37
C PRO A 34 -11.35 0.88 -2.98
N VAL A 35 -11.34 0.00 -1.98
CA VAL A 35 -10.84 0.33 -0.65
C VAL A 35 -9.31 0.43 -0.66
N ALA A 36 -8.63 -0.51 -1.33
CA ALA A 36 -7.18 -0.44 -1.52
C ALA A 36 -6.76 0.85 -2.27
N VAL A 37 -7.49 1.21 -3.33
CA VAL A 37 -7.27 2.47 -4.07
C VAL A 37 -7.43 3.69 -3.17
N SER A 38 -8.52 3.75 -2.40
CA SER A 38 -8.77 4.89 -1.50
C SER A 38 -7.66 5.04 -0.45
N LEU A 39 -7.22 3.94 0.16
CA LEU A 39 -6.12 3.94 1.13
C LEU A 39 -4.78 4.32 0.49
N LEU A 40 -4.49 3.85 -0.72
CA LEU A 40 -3.28 4.21 -1.46
C LEU A 40 -3.27 5.70 -1.80
N ASN A 41 -4.37 6.24 -2.34
CA ASN A 41 -4.49 7.66 -2.64
C ASN A 41 -4.32 8.53 -1.39
N LYS A 42 -4.90 8.12 -0.26
CA LYS A 42 -4.70 8.83 1.01
C LYS A 42 -3.25 8.77 1.48
N LEU A 43 -2.59 7.61 1.33
CA LEU A 43 -1.18 7.46 1.69
C LEU A 43 -0.29 8.38 0.85
N ILE A 44 -0.57 8.48 -0.46
CA ILE A 44 0.13 9.35 -1.39
C ILE A 44 -0.05 10.81 -0.98
N GLU A 45 -1.30 11.23 -0.74
CA GLU A 45 -1.63 12.60 -0.31
C GLU A 45 -0.89 12.98 0.98
N GLU A 46 -0.97 12.14 2.02
CA GLU A 46 -0.37 12.44 3.32
C GLU A 46 1.17 12.39 3.31
N SER A 47 1.76 11.56 2.45
CA SER A 47 3.22 11.37 2.42
C SER A 47 3.94 12.24 1.39
N GLY A 48 3.24 12.65 0.33
CA GLY A 48 3.83 13.20 -0.89
C GLY A 48 4.71 12.20 -1.65
N ALA A 49 4.51 10.89 -1.44
CA ALA A 49 5.33 9.86 -2.05
C ALA A 49 4.96 9.59 -3.51
N TYR A 50 5.96 9.24 -4.31
CA TYR A 50 5.77 8.70 -5.65
C TYR A 50 5.65 7.18 -5.64
N ILE A 51 4.95 6.63 -6.62
CA ILE A 51 4.78 5.20 -6.86
C ILE A 51 5.90 4.73 -7.79
N VAL A 52 6.48 3.58 -7.46
CA VAL A 52 7.31 2.77 -8.35
C VAL A 52 6.66 1.40 -8.48
N ILE A 53 6.38 0.97 -9.71
CA ILE A 53 5.80 -0.34 -9.96
C ILE A 53 6.83 -1.43 -9.67
N SER A 54 6.58 -2.13 -8.58
CA SER A 54 7.30 -3.32 -8.19
C SER A 54 6.36 -4.48 -8.46
N SER A 55 6.09 -4.76 -9.74
CA SER A 55 5.18 -5.82 -10.16
C SER A 55 5.58 -6.42 -11.50
N THR A 56 5.20 -7.67 -11.77
CA THR A 56 5.34 -8.28 -13.11
C THR A 56 4.53 -7.52 -14.16
N TRP A 57 3.52 -6.75 -13.74
CA TRP A 57 2.70 -5.89 -14.59
C TRP A 57 3.50 -4.83 -15.35
N ARG A 58 4.69 -4.43 -14.88
CA ARG A 58 5.61 -3.56 -15.63
C ARG A 58 5.89 -4.07 -17.05
N ASN A 59 5.81 -5.39 -17.27
CA ASN A 59 6.05 -6.01 -18.58
C ASN A 59 4.96 -5.67 -19.61
N GLN A 60 3.84 -5.09 -19.20
CA GLN A 60 2.80 -4.57 -20.11
C GLN A 60 3.23 -3.24 -20.76
N GLY A 61 4.22 -2.55 -20.19
CA GLY A 61 4.71 -1.27 -20.67
C GLY A 61 4.10 -0.07 -19.95
N TYR A 62 4.77 1.07 -20.05
CA TYR A 62 4.42 2.30 -19.35
C TYR A 62 2.99 2.79 -19.64
N ASP A 63 2.62 2.84 -20.93
CA ASP A 63 1.31 3.38 -21.34
C ASP A 63 0.14 2.54 -20.79
N GLU A 64 0.28 1.22 -20.73
CA GLU A 64 -0.74 0.32 -20.20
C GLU A 64 -0.88 0.45 -18.67
N ILE A 65 0.25 0.65 -17.97
CA ILE A 65 0.24 0.93 -16.53
C ILE A 65 -0.45 2.27 -16.25
N VAL A 66 -0.10 3.33 -16.98
CA VAL A 66 -0.75 4.64 -16.84
C VAL A 66 -2.25 4.55 -17.10
N ALA A 67 -2.66 3.85 -18.16
CA ALA A 67 -4.06 3.63 -18.47
C ALA A 67 -4.78 2.85 -17.35
N THR A 68 -4.14 1.81 -16.81
CA THR A 68 -4.69 1.00 -15.71
C THR A 68 -4.83 1.80 -14.43
N LEU A 69 -3.81 2.55 -14.02
CA LEU A 69 -3.85 3.40 -12.82
C LEU A 69 -4.97 4.44 -12.94
N THR A 70 -5.00 5.16 -14.06
CA THR A 70 -6.01 6.20 -14.33
C THR A 70 -7.43 5.63 -14.30
N LYS A 71 -7.65 4.48 -14.97
CA LYS A 71 -8.95 3.79 -14.99
C LYS A 71 -9.44 3.41 -13.59
N ASN A 72 -8.51 3.08 -12.69
CA ASN A 72 -8.82 2.68 -11.32
C ASN A 72 -8.81 3.84 -10.32
N GLY A 73 -8.63 5.08 -10.78
CA GLY A 73 -8.71 6.26 -9.92
C GLY A 73 -7.41 6.61 -9.19
N ILE A 74 -6.26 6.15 -9.69
CA ILE A 74 -4.94 6.56 -9.22
C ILE A 74 -4.36 7.53 -10.25
N ASP A 75 -4.01 8.74 -9.81
CA ASP A 75 -3.44 9.76 -10.70
C ASP A 75 -2.02 9.36 -11.12
N PRO A 76 -1.74 9.18 -12.43
CA PRO A 76 -0.42 8.82 -12.91
C PRO A 76 0.64 9.91 -12.67
N LEU A 77 0.27 11.13 -12.27
CA LEU A 77 1.22 12.16 -11.82
C LEU A 77 2.03 11.72 -10.60
N TYR A 78 1.52 10.78 -9.82
CA TYR A 78 2.26 10.19 -8.69
C TYR A 78 3.18 9.04 -9.12
N LEU A 79 3.21 8.65 -10.38
CA LEU A 79 4.18 7.67 -10.86
C LEU A 79 5.56 8.33 -10.97
N HIS A 80 6.58 7.68 -10.42
CA HIS A 80 7.96 8.18 -10.48
C HIS A 80 8.48 8.20 -11.93
N GLU A 81 9.45 9.07 -12.25
CA GLU A 81 10.02 9.15 -13.60
C GLU A 81 10.74 7.85 -14.01
N ASP A 82 11.51 7.27 -13.09
CA ASP A 82 11.94 5.87 -13.14
C ASP A 82 10.84 4.99 -12.50
N TRP A 83 9.82 4.71 -13.30
CA TRP A 83 8.50 4.26 -12.84
C TRP A 83 8.42 2.80 -12.39
N ALA A 84 9.45 1.97 -12.61
CA ALA A 84 9.41 0.55 -12.29
C ALA A 84 10.74 -0.01 -11.82
N THR A 85 10.66 -0.99 -10.93
CA THR A 85 11.84 -1.77 -10.52
C THR A 85 12.42 -2.59 -11.69
N PRO A 86 13.75 -2.75 -11.78
CA PRO A 86 14.38 -3.55 -12.83
C PRO A 86 14.07 -5.04 -12.64
N GLN A 87 13.99 -5.81 -13.73
CA GLN A 87 13.86 -7.28 -13.69
C GLN A 87 15.03 -7.97 -14.37
N LYS A 88 15.57 -9.01 -13.73
CA LYS A 88 16.53 -9.95 -14.34
C LYS A 88 15.98 -11.37 -14.25
N LEU A 89 16.43 -12.26 -15.14
CA LEU A 89 15.87 -13.63 -15.26
C LEU A 89 15.90 -14.42 -13.93
N THR A 90 16.87 -14.16 -13.07
CA THR A 90 17.07 -14.83 -11.77
C THR A 90 16.82 -13.92 -10.57
N SER A 91 16.36 -12.68 -10.78
CA SER A 91 16.03 -11.79 -9.67
C SER A 91 14.78 -12.27 -8.93
N ARG A 92 14.69 -11.80 -7.70
CA ARG A 92 13.46 -11.86 -6.89
C ARG A 92 13.10 -10.43 -6.55
N ARG A 93 11.85 -10.18 -6.21
CA ARG A 93 11.33 -8.85 -5.84
C ARG A 93 12.25 -8.07 -4.88
N ILE A 94 12.79 -8.75 -3.86
CA ILE A 94 13.74 -8.15 -2.90
C ILE A 94 15.02 -7.59 -3.56
N HIS A 95 15.54 -8.23 -4.61
CA HIS A 95 16.72 -7.76 -5.34
C HIS A 95 16.38 -6.57 -6.24
N GLU A 96 15.21 -6.63 -6.88
CA GLU A 96 14.72 -5.61 -7.81
C GLU A 96 14.51 -4.27 -7.10
N ILE A 97 13.82 -4.31 -5.94
CA ILE A 97 13.62 -3.15 -5.07
C ILE A 97 14.97 -2.60 -4.60
N LYS A 98 15.87 -3.47 -4.14
CA LYS A 98 17.18 -3.06 -3.64
C LYS A 98 18.00 -2.35 -4.70
N TRP A 99 18.07 -2.89 -5.92
CA TRP A 99 18.83 -2.26 -7.01
C TRP A 99 18.27 -0.90 -7.39
N TRP A 100 16.94 -0.79 -7.48
CA TRP A 100 16.29 0.50 -7.74
C TRP A 100 16.67 1.52 -6.64
N LEU A 101 16.59 1.15 -5.36
CA LEU A 101 16.97 2.06 -4.27
C LEU A 101 18.46 2.43 -4.28
N GLU A 102 19.35 1.52 -4.71
CA GLU A 102 20.79 1.80 -4.84
C GLU A 102 21.09 2.82 -5.96
N ASP A 103 20.30 2.81 -7.03
CA ASP A 103 20.41 3.77 -8.14
C ASP A 103 19.73 5.13 -7.84
N HIS A 104 18.95 5.22 -6.77
CA HIS A 104 18.19 6.40 -6.34
C HIS A 104 18.57 6.91 -4.94
N PRO A 105 19.81 7.41 -4.73
CA PRO A 105 20.30 7.86 -3.42
C PRO A 105 19.58 9.09 -2.85
N GLU A 106 18.78 9.80 -3.66
CA GLU A 106 17.92 10.92 -3.25
C GLU A 106 16.67 10.48 -2.45
N VAL A 107 16.35 9.19 -2.46
CA VAL A 107 15.23 8.60 -1.72
C VAL A 107 15.57 8.53 -0.24
N THR A 108 14.74 9.18 0.57
CA THR A 108 14.96 9.27 2.02
C THR A 108 14.10 8.29 2.80
N HIS A 109 12.94 7.95 2.25
CA HIS A 109 11.96 7.06 2.85
C HIS A 109 11.33 6.20 1.76
N TYR A 110 11.04 4.95 2.09
CA TYR A 110 10.30 4.09 1.19
C TYR A 110 9.48 3.07 1.97
N VAL A 111 8.45 2.54 1.32
CA VAL A 111 7.70 1.35 1.76
C VAL A 111 7.54 0.40 0.58
N ALA A 112 7.66 -0.90 0.82
CA ALA A 112 7.32 -1.94 -0.16
C ALA A 112 6.02 -2.62 0.21
N ILE A 113 5.01 -2.51 -0.64
CA ILE A 113 3.67 -3.06 -0.43
C ILE A 113 3.48 -4.23 -1.37
N ASP A 114 3.36 -5.43 -0.80
CA ASP A 114 3.41 -6.69 -1.55
C ASP A 114 2.61 -7.76 -0.81
N ASP A 115 1.98 -8.72 -1.49
CA ASP A 115 1.38 -9.87 -0.82
C ASP A 115 2.40 -11.01 -0.61
N GLU A 116 3.46 -11.05 -1.42
CA GLU A 116 4.59 -11.94 -1.19
C GLU A 116 5.32 -11.59 0.10
N SER A 117 5.88 -12.63 0.75
CA SER A 117 6.72 -12.43 1.93
C SER A 117 8.10 -11.91 1.49
N LEU A 118 8.26 -10.59 1.48
CA LEU A 118 9.54 -9.95 1.26
C LEU A 118 10.43 -10.13 2.50
N ASN A 119 11.64 -10.66 2.30
CA ASN A 119 12.59 -10.84 3.41
C ASN A 119 13.01 -9.47 3.96
N ILE A 120 12.58 -9.18 5.19
CA ILE A 120 12.81 -7.89 5.87
C ILE A 120 14.28 -7.62 6.19
N ASP A 121 15.14 -8.63 6.22
CA ASP A 121 16.59 -8.42 6.35
C ASP A 121 17.17 -7.71 5.11
N PHE A 122 16.49 -7.80 3.97
CA PHE A 122 16.86 -7.16 2.71
C PHE A 122 15.98 -5.94 2.38
N VAL A 123 14.69 -6.00 2.71
CA VAL A 123 13.71 -4.94 2.48
C VAL A 123 13.02 -4.62 3.82
N PRO A 124 13.68 -3.89 4.73
CA PRO A 124 13.19 -3.67 6.10
C PRO A 124 11.85 -2.94 6.19
N ASN A 125 11.54 -2.09 5.21
CA ASN A 125 10.29 -1.33 5.17
C ASN A 125 9.21 -2.04 4.33
N ALA A 126 9.11 -3.36 4.42
CA ALA A 126 8.09 -4.15 3.72
C ALA A 126 6.80 -4.26 4.54
N VAL A 127 5.67 -4.10 3.86
CA VAL A 127 4.32 -4.26 4.37
C VAL A 127 3.65 -5.39 3.59
N GLN A 128 3.53 -6.55 4.25
CA GLN A 128 2.90 -7.71 3.64
C GLN A 128 1.36 -7.60 3.67
N CYS A 129 0.74 -7.63 2.50
CA CYS A 129 -0.71 -7.63 2.32
C CYS A 129 -1.26 -9.06 2.40
N ASN A 130 -2.52 -9.19 2.82
CA ASN A 130 -3.24 -10.45 2.72
C ASN A 130 -3.87 -10.56 1.34
N SER A 131 -3.56 -11.60 0.56
CA SER A 131 -4.10 -11.77 -0.79
C SER A 131 -5.63 -11.87 -0.89
N TYR A 132 -6.34 -12.13 0.22
CA TYR A 132 -7.81 -12.09 0.27
C TYR A 132 -8.39 -10.69 0.52
N GLU A 133 -7.61 -9.81 1.16
CA GLU A 133 -8.08 -8.51 1.66
C GLU A 133 -7.42 -7.30 0.99
N GLY A 134 -6.26 -7.53 0.39
CA GLY A 134 -5.43 -6.54 -0.29
C GLY A 134 -4.78 -5.54 0.66
N PHE A 135 -4.51 -4.34 0.15
CA PHE A 135 -3.98 -3.24 0.93
C PHE A 135 -5.05 -2.76 1.91
N SER A 136 -4.95 -3.24 3.15
CA SER A 136 -5.93 -3.01 4.21
C SER A 136 -5.63 -1.76 5.04
N LEU A 137 -6.58 -1.35 5.88
CA LEU A 137 -6.39 -0.25 6.84
C LEU A 137 -5.17 -0.48 7.76
N ARG A 138 -4.90 -1.74 8.14
CA ARG A 138 -3.69 -2.07 8.90
C ARG A 138 -2.43 -1.77 8.08
N ASN A 139 -2.41 -2.21 6.82
CA ASN A 139 -1.28 -2.00 5.93
C ASN A 139 -1.04 -0.50 5.69
N TYR A 140 -2.11 0.27 5.56
CA TYR A 140 -2.07 1.72 5.49
C TYR A 140 -1.33 2.36 6.68
N PHE A 141 -1.74 2.05 7.91
CA PHE A 141 -1.08 2.61 9.10
C PHE A 141 0.39 2.18 9.23
N GLU A 142 0.71 0.95 8.83
CA GLU A 142 2.08 0.44 8.80
C GLU A 142 2.92 1.17 7.75
N ALA A 143 2.37 1.40 6.55
CA ALA A 143 3.04 2.11 5.47
C ALA A 143 3.31 3.58 5.81
N ARG A 144 2.34 4.26 6.46
CA ARG A 144 2.52 5.64 6.95
C ARG A 144 3.74 5.80 7.84
N GLN A 145 4.04 4.79 8.67
CA GLN A 145 5.20 4.83 9.55
C GLN A 145 6.51 4.88 8.79
N PHE A 146 6.62 4.10 7.71
CA PHE A 146 7.84 4.05 6.90
C PHE A 146 8.04 5.29 6.03
N LEU A 147 6.96 6.01 5.73
CA LEU A 147 6.99 7.24 4.94
C LEU A 147 7.01 8.53 5.79
N ASP A 148 7.08 8.41 7.12
CA ASP A 148 6.95 9.53 8.07
C ASP A 148 5.74 10.43 7.73
N ALA A 149 4.61 9.78 7.38
CA ALA A 149 3.35 10.43 7.00
C ALA A 149 2.47 10.61 8.23
N TYR A 150 2.98 11.39 9.19
CA TYR A 150 2.30 11.72 10.45
C TYR A 150 1.95 13.21 10.45
N SER A 151 0.74 13.56 10.90
CA SER A 151 0.48 14.92 11.36
C SER A 151 0.45 14.94 12.88
N GLU A 152 1.15 15.89 13.49
CA GLU A 152 1.12 16.09 14.95
C GLU A 152 -0.29 16.45 15.44
N ASP A 153 -1.12 17.01 14.56
CA ASP A 153 -2.50 17.40 14.85
C ASP A 153 -3.47 16.21 14.96
N GLN A 154 -3.22 15.09 14.26
CA GLN A 154 -4.09 13.90 14.30
C GLN A 154 -3.74 12.92 15.43
N TRP A 155 -2.47 12.84 15.84
CA TRP A 155 -2.01 11.85 16.82
C TRP A 155 -0.98 12.46 17.76
N LYS A 156 -1.31 12.49 19.07
CA LYS A 156 -0.51 13.20 20.09
C LYS A 156 0.86 12.58 20.36
N ASP A 157 1.08 11.31 19.95
CA ASP A 157 2.33 10.57 20.16
C ASP A 157 2.50 9.40 19.16
N LYS A 158 3.73 9.19 18.65
CA LYS A 158 4.13 8.00 17.86
C LYS A 158 3.83 6.68 18.62
N ALA A 159 3.79 6.70 19.96
CA ALA A 159 3.42 5.54 20.78
C ALA A 159 1.94 5.13 20.62
N GLU A 160 1.02 6.09 20.43
CA GLU A 160 -0.41 5.80 20.20
C GLU A 160 -0.60 5.12 18.84
N HIS A 161 0.08 5.62 17.81
CA HIS A 161 0.07 5.02 16.47
C HIS A 161 0.60 3.58 16.47
N LYS A 162 1.72 3.33 17.15
CA LYS A 162 2.27 1.97 17.31
C LYS A 162 1.28 1.05 18.02
N THR A 163 0.59 1.55 19.06
CA THR A 163 -0.42 0.79 19.78
C THR A 163 -1.60 0.40 18.88
N LEU A 164 -2.04 1.31 18.00
CA LEU A 164 -3.07 1.03 17.01
C LEU A 164 -2.61 -0.03 15.99
N ILE A 165 -1.40 0.09 15.45
CA ILE A 165 -0.84 -0.93 14.55
C ILE A 165 -0.79 -2.30 15.24
N ASP A 166 -0.29 -2.37 16.47
CA ASP A 166 -0.21 -3.61 17.23
C ASP A 166 -1.59 -4.18 17.58
N PHE A 167 -2.60 -3.32 17.78
CA PHE A 167 -3.99 -3.74 17.93
C PHE A 167 -4.53 -4.33 16.64
N LEU A 168 -4.38 -3.64 15.50
CA LEU A 168 -4.84 -4.11 14.18
C LEU A 168 -4.13 -5.40 13.74
N ARG A 169 -2.84 -5.55 14.06
CA ARG A 169 -2.07 -6.80 13.85
C ARG A 169 -2.69 -7.99 14.60
N ARG A 170 -3.22 -7.76 15.80
CA ARG A 170 -3.90 -8.79 16.61
C ARG A 170 -5.32 -9.09 16.13
N GLN A 171 -5.94 -8.21 15.36
CA GLN A 171 -7.30 -8.36 14.83
C GLN A 171 -7.37 -9.13 13.50
N SER A 172 -6.39 -10.00 13.20
CA SER A 172 -6.44 -10.86 12.00
C SER A 172 -7.87 -11.37 11.78
N VAL A 173 -8.48 -11.03 10.65
CA VAL A 173 -9.93 -10.99 10.40
C VAL A 173 -10.65 -12.33 10.64
N TRP A 174 -9.92 -13.40 10.90
CA TRP A 174 -10.42 -14.72 11.29
C TRP A 174 -10.55 -14.96 12.80
N GLN A 175 -10.15 -14.01 13.67
CA GLN A 175 -10.61 -13.98 15.06
C GLN A 175 -11.91 -13.19 15.13
N LEU A 176 -13.02 -13.85 14.79
CA LEU A 176 -14.37 -13.33 14.98
C LEU A 176 -14.54 -12.89 16.45
N LYS A 177 -14.42 -11.60 16.72
CA LYS A 177 -14.83 -11.03 18.00
C LYS A 177 -16.35 -11.05 18.10
N ARG A 178 -16.86 -11.47 19.26
CA ARG A 178 -18.28 -11.41 19.58
C ARG A 178 -18.65 -10.01 20.07
N ASP A 179 -19.92 -9.66 19.92
CA ASP A 179 -20.49 -8.44 20.50
C ASP A 179 -20.13 -8.30 21.99
N GLY A 180 -19.71 -7.10 22.41
CA GLY A 180 -19.32 -6.77 23.79
C GLY A 180 -17.82 -6.70 24.11
N GLU A 181 -16.92 -6.95 23.15
CA GLU A 181 -15.48 -6.74 23.39
C GLU A 181 -15.07 -5.26 23.33
N LYS A 182 -14.27 -4.82 24.31
CA LYS A 182 -13.82 -3.43 24.46
C LYS A 182 -12.86 -3.02 23.33
N ASP A 183 -12.83 -1.72 23.02
CA ASP A 183 -11.98 -1.01 22.04
C ASP A 183 -12.41 -0.99 20.56
N TYR A 184 -13.55 -1.58 20.15
CA TYR A 184 -14.06 -1.43 18.76
C TYR A 184 -14.26 0.04 18.35
N TRP A 185 -14.71 0.87 19.29
CA TRP A 185 -14.95 2.28 19.06
C TRP A 185 -13.68 3.03 18.62
N LYS A 186 -12.48 2.60 19.02
CA LYS A 186 -11.21 3.27 18.66
C LYS A 186 -10.88 3.17 17.17
N VAL A 187 -11.17 2.05 16.53
CA VAL A 187 -10.93 1.90 15.07
C VAL A 187 -11.91 2.76 14.29
N ARG A 188 -13.18 2.77 14.71
CA ARG A 188 -14.20 3.62 14.09
C ARG A 188 -13.86 5.11 14.24
N ASP A 189 -13.44 5.52 15.44
CA ASP A 189 -13.01 6.89 15.73
C ASP A 189 -11.81 7.29 14.87
N ALA A 190 -10.78 6.43 14.79
CA ALA A 190 -9.63 6.65 13.92
C ALA A 190 -10.02 6.80 12.44
N CYS A 191 -10.96 5.99 11.93
CA CYS A 191 -11.47 6.16 10.57
C CYS A 191 -12.20 7.49 10.40
N ASN A 192 -13.05 7.88 11.35
CA ASN A 192 -13.75 9.15 11.28
C ASN A 192 -12.76 10.32 11.26
N THR A 193 -11.76 10.34 12.13
CA THR A 193 -10.74 11.41 12.14
C THR A 193 -9.92 11.47 10.85
N LEU A 194 -9.70 10.35 10.16
CA LEU A 194 -8.91 10.29 8.91
C LEU A 194 -9.67 10.71 7.66
N PHE A 195 -10.99 10.52 7.66
CA PHE A 195 -11.87 10.72 6.51
C PHE A 195 -13.02 11.70 6.80
N GLU A 196 -12.94 12.48 7.88
CA GLU A 196 -13.77 13.67 8.05
C GLU A 196 -13.33 14.69 7.01
N ASP A 197 -14.23 15.00 6.08
CA ASP A 197 -14.03 16.06 5.11
C ASP A 197 -13.90 17.39 5.87
N ASP A 198 -12.87 18.18 5.56
CA ASP A 198 -12.86 19.60 5.89
C ASP A 198 -13.98 20.25 5.03
N ASP A 199 -15.18 20.38 5.60
CA ASP A 199 -16.35 21.06 5.02
C ASP A 199 -16.02 22.42 4.35
#